data_AF-D0MYB0-F1
#
_entry.id   AF-D0MYB0-F1
#
_cell.length_a   1.000
_cell.length_b   1.000
_cell.length_c   1.000
_cell.angle_alpha   90.00
_cell.angle_beta   90.00
_cell.angle_gamma   90.00
#
_symmetry.space_group_name_H-M   'P 1'
#
loop_
_entity.id
_entity.type
_entity.pdbx_description
1 polymer ?
#
loop_
_entity_poly.entity_id
_entity_poly.type
_entity_poly.pdbx_seq_one_letter_code
_entity_poly.pdbx_strand_id
1 'polypeptide(L)'
;MFDEMSSLTTLHLGSNLALAQLPPFHGLTNLKMLVLAAALSLVELPTFDSLHKLERLSFVTMDRGMWCCNGFLGECDLQNPMCGVHPIWGSPAATCLPANRTDKIASRATLNAIKKFSTSLPGIPNAICYNARFMGIACSPSKFPVEMRRRQIAQGVGDPCDTEYEAWLGCK
;
A
#
# COMPACT_ATOMS: atom_id res chain seq x y z
N MET A 1 20.86 5.09 9.91
CA MET A 1 20.10 6.36 9.69
C MET A 1 19.06 6.58 10.78
N PHE A 2 18.23 5.58 11.09
CA PHE A 2 17.17 5.70 12.10
C PHE A 2 17.61 5.31 13.53
N ASP A 3 18.88 4.96 13.73
CA ASP A 3 19.38 4.27 14.93
C ASP A 3 19.24 5.10 16.22
N GLU A 4 19.31 6.43 16.12
CA GLU A 4 19.20 7.35 17.26
C GLU A 4 17.87 8.15 17.27
N MET A 5 16.90 7.77 16.45
CA MET A 5 15.63 8.50 16.29
C MET A 5 14.53 8.00 17.23
N SER A 6 14.85 7.75 18.51
CA SER A 6 13.92 7.18 19.49
C SER A 6 12.74 8.08 19.81
N SER A 7 12.84 9.40 19.62
CA SER A 7 11.74 10.34 19.86
C SER A 7 10.74 10.40 18.69
N LEU A 8 11.05 9.79 17.54
CA LEU A 8 10.21 9.89 16.35
C LEU A 8 8.92 9.05 16.53
N THR A 9 7.77 9.72 16.42
CA THR A 9 6.45 9.08 16.58
C THR A 9 5.72 8.87 15.25
N THR A 10 6.09 9.64 14.23
CA THR A 10 5.47 9.59 12.90
C THR A 10 6.57 9.59 11.84
N LEU A 11 6.51 8.63 10.92
CA LEU A 11 7.41 8.54 9.77
C LEU A 11 6.57 8.39 8.52
N HIS A 12 6.62 9.39 7.64
CA HIS A 12 5.98 9.34 6.33
C HIS A 12 7.05 9.51 5.26
N LEU A 13 7.26 8.45 4.48
CA LEU A 13 8.15 8.46 3.32
C LEU A 13 7.27 8.46 2.07
N GLY A 14 7.29 9.56 1.31
CA GLY A 14 6.45 9.74 0.11
C GLY A 14 7.25 10.06 -1.13
N SER A 15 6.74 9.66 -2.30
CA SER A 15 7.27 10.03 -3.62
C SER A 15 8.72 9.58 -3.89
N ASN A 16 9.10 8.42 -3.34
CA ASN A 16 10.42 7.82 -3.51
C ASN A 16 10.39 6.73 -4.59
N LEU A 17 10.25 7.14 -5.86
CA LEU A 17 9.98 6.22 -6.97
C LEU A 17 11.14 5.24 -7.25
N ALA A 18 12.39 5.69 -7.07
CA ALA A 18 13.60 4.93 -7.36
C ALA A 18 14.19 4.20 -6.15
N LEU A 19 13.61 4.36 -4.96
CA LEU A 19 14.16 3.78 -3.74
C LEU A 19 13.93 2.27 -3.71
N ALA A 20 15.00 1.49 -3.82
CA ALA A 20 14.94 0.03 -3.86
C ALA A 20 14.95 -0.63 -2.48
N GLN A 21 15.53 0.04 -1.47
CA GLN A 21 15.72 -0.48 -0.12
C GLN A 21 15.56 0.63 0.92
N LEU A 22 15.09 0.28 2.11
CA LEU A 22 14.99 1.17 3.27
C LEU A 22 16.06 0.80 4.31
N PRO A 23 16.59 1.78 5.05
CA PRO A 23 17.48 1.49 6.17
C PRO A 23 16.71 0.80 7.32
N PRO A 24 17.41 0.06 8.20
CA PRO A 24 16.79 -0.62 9.34
C PRO A 24 16.05 0.34 10.29
N PHE A 25 14.96 -0.13 10.89
CA PHE A 25 14.11 0.65 11.81
C PHE A 25 14.50 0.50 13.30
N HIS A 26 15.73 0.10 13.60
CA HIS A 26 16.12 -0.32 14.96
C HIS A 26 15.88 0.75 16.03
N GLY A 27 16.17 2.02 15.73
CA GLY A 27 16.00 3.13 16.68
C GLY A 27 14.59 3.72 16.77
N LEU A 28 13.63 3.27 15.94
CA LEU A 28 12.27 3.84 15.86
C LEU A 28 11.31 3.29 16.94
N THR A 29 11.78 3.20 18.19
CA THR A 29 11.10 2.48 19.28
C THR A 29 9.81 3.14 19.77
N ASN A 30 9.60 4.44 19.51
CA ASN A 30 8.37 5.16 19.84
C ASN A 30 7.48 5.46 18.63
N LEU A 31 7.75 4.85 17.48
CA LEU A 31 6.99 5.10 16.27
C LEU A 31 5.56 4.57 16.41
N LYS A 32 4.59 5.46 16.23
CA LYS A 32 3.15 5.19 16.29
C LYS A 32 2.52 5.10 14.91
N MET A 33 3.02 5.88 13.96
CA MET A 33 2.50 5.94 12.60
C MET A 33 3.62 5.78 11.58
N LEU A 34 3.49 4.78 10.71
CA LEU A 34 4.35 4.57 9.56
C LEU A 34 3.51 4.64 8.28
N VAL A 35 3.90 5.54 7.38
CA VAL A 35 3.30 5.65 6.05
C VAL A 35 4.38 5.56 4.98
N LEU A 36 4.31 4.53 4.14
CA LEU A 36 5.15 4.41 2.95
C LEU A 36 4.30 4.69 1.73
N ALA A 37 4.64 5.73 0.98
CA ALA A 37 3.84 6.21 -0.13
C ALA A 37 4.63 6.34 -1.42
N ALA A 38 4.05 5.85 -2.52
CA ALA A 38 4.66 5.85 -3.85
C ALA A 38 6.12 5.30 -3.85
N ALA A 39 6.35 4.19 -3.15
CA ALA A 39 7.63 3.48 -3.12
C ALA A 39 7.61 2.33 -4.16
N LEU A 40 7.69 2.68 -5.44
CA LEU A 40 7.41 1.77 -6.56
C LEU A 40 8.50 0.71 -6.78
N SER A 41 9.76 1.10 -6.57
CA SER A 41 10.92 0.21 -6.77
C SER A 41 11.31 -0.58 -5.52
N LEU A 42 10.58 -0.41 -4.41
CA LEU A 42 10.93 -1.00 -3.13
C LEU A 42 10.73 -2.52 -3.19
N VAL A 43 11.82 -3.26 -3.07
CA VAL A 43 11.83 -4.73 -3.23
C VAL A 43 11.50 -5.46 -1.93
N GLU A 44 11.85 -4.85 -0.79
CA GLU A 44 11.71 -5.42 0.54
C GLU A 44 11.39 -4.36 1.60
N LEU A 45 10.86 -4.82 2.73
CA LEU A 45 10.64 -4.01 3.93
C LEU A 45 11.64 -4.41 5.02
N PRO A 46 12.18 -3.43 5.80
CA PRO A 46 12.96 -3.75 6.98
C PRO A 46 12.15 -4.57 8.00
N THR A 47 12.84 -5.20 8.96
CA THR A 47 12.16 -5.83 10.08
C THR A 47 11.41 -4.81 10.94
N PHE A 48 10.22 -5.18 11.41
CA PHE A 48 9.39 -4.33 12.28
C PHE A 48 9.55 -4.67 13.77
N ASP A 49 10.61 -5.42 14.13
CA ASP A 49 10.86 -5.87 15.51
C ASP A 49 10.81 -4.71 16.50
N SER A 50 11.49 -3.58 16.24
CA SER A 50 11.52 -2.42 17.15
C SER A 50 10.21 -1.61 17.21
N LEU A 51 9.24 -1.85 16.34
CA LEU A 51 8.04 -1.01 16.16
C LEU A 51 6.89 -1.44 17.10
N HIS A 52 7.19 -1.72 18.37
CA HIS A 52 6.22 -2.25 19.33
C HIS A 52 5.05 -1.30 19.64
N LYS A 53 5.25 0.02 19.47
CA LYS A 53 4.24 1.06 19.70
C LYS A 53 3.46 1.45 18.43
N LEU A 54 3.64 0.72 17.34
CA LEU A 54 2.98 1.04 16.08
C LEU A 54 1.47 0.85 16.23
N GLU A 55 0.75 1.95 16.08
CA GLU A 55 -0.71 2.03 16.15
C GLU A 55 -1.31 2.12 14.74
N ARG A 56 -0.56 2.63 13.76
CA ARG A 56 -0.99 2.83 12.38
C ARG A 56 0.11 2.47 11.39
N LEU A 57 -0.22 1.58 10.46
CA LEU A 57 0.62 1.22 9.33
C LEU A 57 -0.18 1.44 8.04
N SER A 58 0.39 2.20 7.10
CA SER A 58 -0.26 2.47 5.82
C SER A 58 0.75 2.38 4.69
N PHE A 59 0.41 1.56 3.69
CA PHE A 59 1.10 1.53 2.41
C PHE A 59 0.21 2.23 1.39
N VAL A 60 0.68 3.36 0.88
CA VAL A 60 -0.05 4.22 -0.05
C VAL A 60 0.68 4.25 -1.38
N THR A 61 0.61 3.16 -2.10
CA THR A 61 1.32 3.01 -3.37
C THR A 61 0.36 3.43 -4.51
N MET A 62 0.85 4.25 -5.47
CA MET A 62 0.06 4.66 -6.66
C MET A 62 -0.08 3.54 -7.70
N ASP A 63 0.65 2.45 -7.46
CA ASP A 63 0.65 1.14 -8.10
C ASP A 63 0.88 0.12 -6.96
N ARG A 64 1.13 -1.17 -7.16
CA ARG A 64 1.54 -2.06 -6.06
C ARG A 64 2.91 -1.72 -5.46
N GLY A 65 3.25 -2.31 -4.32
CA GLY A 65 4.65 -2.56 -3.96
C GLY A 65 5.14 -3.87 -4.58
N MET A 66 6.36 -3.91 -5.14
CA MET A 66 6.92 -5.14 -5.73
C MET A 66 6.94 -6.32 -4.73
N TRP A 67 7.19 -6.01 -3.45
CA TRP A 67 7.18 -6.92 -2.32
C TRP A 67 5.85 -7.66 -2.10
N CYS A 68 4.74 -7.19 -2.69
CA CYS A 68 3.46 -7.89 -2.68
C CYS A 68 3.38 -9.07 -3.67
N CYS A 69 4.14 -9.02 -4.77
CA CYS A 69 4.08 -10.03 -5.84
C CYS A 69 5.34 -10.92 -5.89
N ASN A 70 6.51 -10.38 -5.53
CA ASN A 70 7.81 -11.01 -5.77
C ASN A 70 8.15 -12.18 -4.82
N GLY A 71 7.23 -12.58 -3.95
CA GLY A 71 7.44 -13.61 -2.94
C GLY A 71 8.16 -13.14 -1.67
N PHE A 72 8.30 -11.83 -1.42
CA PHE A 72 8.86 -11.31 -0.17
C PHE A 72 8.00 -11.68 1.05
N LEU A 73 6.67 -11.53 0.92
CA LEU A 73 5.69 -11.80 1.97
C LEU A 73 5.23 -13.27 2.07
N GLY A 74 5.66 -14.12 1.15
CA GLY A 74 5.16 -15.49 1.02
C GLY A 74 5.48 -16.06 -0.37
N GLU A 75 4.55 -16.82 -0.94
CA GLU A 75 4.69 -17.34 -2.30
C GLU A 75 4.70 -16.22 -3.34
N CYS A 76 5.49 -16.40 -4.41
CA CYS A 76 5.48 -15.48 -5.53
C CYS A 76 4.23 -15.71 -6.38
N ASP A 77 3.48 -14.65 -6.66
CA ASP A 77 2.34 -14.69 -7.57
C ASP A 77 2.43 -13.50 -8.54
N LEU A 78 2.65 -13.82 -9.82
CA LEU A 78 2.70 -12.85 -10.91
C LEU A 78 1.44 -12.89 -11.79
N GLN A 79 0.47 -13.75 -11.50
CA GLN A 79 -0.80 -13.82 -12.23
C GLN A 79 -1.69 -12.62 -11.91
N ASN A 80 -1.39 -11.93 -10.82
CA ASN A 80 -1.82 -10.58 -10.49
C ASN A 80 -1.85 -9.65 -11.73
N PRO A 81 -2.96 -9.11 -12.28
CA PRO A 81 -2.87 -8.06 -13.31
C PRO A 81 -2.13 -6.82 -12.77
N MET A 82 -2.34 -6.54 -11.49
CA MET A 82 -1.52 -5.64 -10.71
C MET A 82 -0.16 -6.27 -10.40
N CYS A 83 0.43 -7.21 -11.14
CA CYS A 83 1.84 -7.64 -11.04
C CYS A 83 2.64 -7.41 -12.35
N GLY A 84 1.98 -6.91 -13.41
CA GLY A 84 2.58 -6.51 -14.70
C GLY A 84 3.01 -5.04 -14.80
N VAL A 85 3.43 -4.57 -15.98
CA VAL A 85 3.84 -3.15 -16.17
C VAL A 85 2.65 -2.21 -15.95
N HIS A 86 2.81 -1.15 -15.16
CA HIS A 86 1.71 -0.20 -14.96
C HIS A 86 1.53 0.71 -16.20
N PRO A 87 0.32 0.81 -16.77
CA PRO A 87 0.10 1.52 -18.04
C PRO A 87 0.42 3.03 -17.99
N ILE A 88 0.12 3.70 -16.87
CA ILE A 88 0.32 5.15 -16.71
C ILE A 88 1.72 5.50 -16.19
N TRP A 89 2.17 4.83 -15.13
CA TRP A 89 3.43 5.16 -14.45
C TRP A 89 4.67 4.49 -15.07
N GLY A 90 4.49 3.50 -15.96
CA GLY A 90 5.59 2.76 -16.57
C GLY A 90 6.44 1.96 -15.57
N SER A 91 5.90 1.65 -14.39
CA SER A 91 6.60 0.81 -13.41
C SER A 91 6.85 -0.58 -14.01
N PRO A 92 8.03 -1.17 -13.77
CA PRO A 92 8.35 -2.47 -14.33
C PRO A 92 7.50 -3.59 -13.71
N ALA A 93 7.29 -4.66 -14.48
CA ALA A 93 6.65 -5.87 -13.99
C ALA A 93 7.42 -6.43 -12.78
N ALA A 94 6.69 -6.98 -11.80
CA ALA A 94 7.32 -7.65 -10.68
C ALA A 94 8.01 -8.93 -11.17
N THR A 95 9.14 -9.28 -10.55
CA THR A 95 9.88 -10.52 -10.81
C THR A 95 10.01 -11.29 -9.51
N CYS A 96 9.82 -12.61 -9.55
CA CYS A 96 10.00 -13.45 -8.37
C CYS A 96 11.42 -13.37 -7.83
N LEU A 97 11.54 -13.30 -6.51
CA LEU A 97 12.81 -13.54 -5.83
C LEU A 97 13.20 -15.03 -5.95
N PRO A 98 14.50 -15.38 -5.93
CA PRO A 98 14.95 -16.77 -6.05
C PRO A 98 14.38 -17.68 -4.95
N ALA A 99 13.93 -18.89 -5.29
CA ALA A 99 13.30 -19.79 -4.32
C ALA A 99 14.23 -20.21 -3.15
N ASN A 100 15.54 -20.36 -3.41
CA ASN A 100 16.53 -20.84 -2.43
C ASN A 100 17.30 -19.71 -1.73
N ARG A 101 16.71 -18.52 -1.64
CA ARG A 101 17.34 -17.34 -1.00
C ARG A 101 17.36 -17.45 0.52
N THR A 102 18.37 -16.84 1.14
CA THR A 102 18.47 -16.67 2.60
C THR A 102 18.19 -15.24 3.06
N ASP A 103 18.19 -14.30 2.11
CA ASP A 103 17.94 -12.88 2.28
C ASP A 103 16.59 -12.46 1.67
N LYS A 104 16.15 -11.24 1.99
CA LYS A 104 14.88 -10.64 1.52
C LYS A 104 13.64 -11.42 1.96
N ILE A 105 13.71 -12.19 3.05
CA ILE A 105 12.58 -12.93 3.60
C ILE A 105 11.92 -12.02 4.64
N ALA A 106 10.61 -11.78 4.52
CA ALA A 106 9.91 -10.99 5.51
C ALA A 106 10.05 -11.62 6.91
N SER A 107 10.50 -10.82 7.88
CA SER A 107 10.64 -11.29 9.26
C SER A 107 9.27 -11.63 9.85
N ARG A 108 9.25 -12.48 10.88
CA ARG A 108 8.02 -12.82 11.59
C ARG A 108 7.30 -11.58 12.13
N ALA A 109 8.04 -10.58 12.60
CA ALA A 109 7.44 -9.32 13.06
C ALA A 109 6.83 -8.52 11.90
N THR A 110 7.50 -8.44 10.75
CA THR A 110 6.96 -7.78 9.56
C THR A 110 5.68 -8.47 9.08
N LEU A 111 5.67 -9.80 8.99
CA LEU A 111 4.47 -10.59 8.63
C LEU A 111 3.33 -10.39 9.63
N ASN A 112 3.63 -10.45 10.93
CA ASN A 112 2.63 -10.25 11.98
C ASN A 112 2.03 -8.85 11.96
N ALA A 113 2.86 -7.82 11.73
CA ALA A 113 2.38 -6.45 11.61
C ALA A 113 1.47 -6.29 10.39
N ILE A 114 1.88 -6.78 9.22
CA ILE A 114 1.06 -6.74 8.00
C ILE A 114 -0.28 -7.45 8.24
N LYS A 115 -0.26 -8.66 8.81
CA LYS A 115 -1.47 -9.43 9.15
C LYS A 115 -2.36 -8.70 10.15
N LYS A 116 -1.78 -8.11 11.20
CA LYS A 116 -2.50 -7.36 12.24
C LYS A 116 -3.26 -6.18 11.63
N PHE A 117 -2.60 -5.42 10.77
CA PHE A 117 -3.18 -4.22 10.16
C PHE A 117 -4.04 -4.52 8.92
N SER A 118 -3.95 -5.72 8.33
CA SER A 118 -4.88 -6.18 7.30
C SER A 118 -6.21 -6.69 7.87
N THR A 119 -6.25 -7.20 9.10
CA THR A 119 -7.44 -7.84 9.70
C THR A 119 -8.21 -6.97 10.70
N SER A 120 -7.74 -5.76 11.00
CA SER A 120 -8.31 -4.89 12.05
C SER A 120 -9.63 -4.17 11.71
N LEU A 121 -10.48 -4.73 10.83
CA LEU A 121 -11.88 -4.33 10.64
C LEU A 121 -12.79 -5.50 11.02
N PRO A 122 -13.53 -5.44 12.16
CA PRO A 122 -14.42 -6.52 12.57
C PRO A 122 -15.54 -6.75 11.53
N GLY A 123 -15.71 -8.01 11.10
CA GLY A 123 -16.83 -8.44 10.25
C GLY A 123 -16.53 -8.66 8.77
N ILE A 124 -15.27 -8.54 8.32
CA ILE A 124 -14.90 -8.77 6.92
C ILE A 124 -13.82 -9.86 6.86
N PRO A 125 -14.16 -11.12 6.47
CA PRO A 125 -13.20 -12.23 6.41
C PRO A 125 -12.17 -12.11 5.28
N ASN A 126 -12.36 -11.16 4.36
CA ASN A 126 -11.45 -10.87 3.24
C ASN A 126 -11.12 -9.37 3.23
N ALA A 127 -9.87 -9.01 3.51
CA ALA A 127 -9.40 -7.63 3.35
C ALA A 127 -8.90 -7.41 1.92
N ILE A 128 -9.22 -6.24 1.35
CA ILE A 128 -8.59 -5.75 0.11
C ILE A 128 -7.78 -4.49 0.39
N CYS A 129 -6.68 -4.33 -0.34
CA CYS A 129 -5.92 -3.08 -0.38
C CYS A 129 -6.73 -2.03 -1.18
N TYR A 130 -7.11 -0.91 -0.55
CA TYR A 130 -7.74 0.22 -1.25
C TYR A 130 -7.00 1.53 -0.97
N ASN A 131 -6.98 2.43 -1.96
CA ASN A 131 -6.14 3.62 -1.96
C ASN A 131 -6.83 4.81 -1.29
N ALA A 132 -6.46 5.09 -0.03
CA ALA A 132 -6.96 6.22 0.77
C ALA A 132 -6.58 7.61 0.24
N ARG A 133 -5.83 7.71 -0.87
CA ARG A 133 -5.36 8.94 -1.52
C ARG A 133 -5.81 9.07 -2.98
N PHE A 134 -6.99 8.55 -3.32
CA PHE A 134 -7.61 8.60 -4.66
C PHE A 134 -7.12 7.53 -5.65
N MET A 135 -7.43 6.26 -5.36
CA MET A 135 -7.94 5.30 -6.36
C MET A 135 -9.04 4.44 -5.68
N GLY A 136 -10.15 4.12 -6.37
CA GLY A 136 -11.40 3.58 -5.78
C GLY A 136 -11.24 2.22 -5.07
N ILE A 137 -12.04 1.80 -4.08
CA ILE A 137 -13.30 2.26 -3.48
C ILE A 137 -13.04 2.56 -1.99
N ALA A 138 -13.41 3.75 -1.53
CA ALA A 138 -13.40 4.14 -0.12
C ALA A 138 -14.78 4.67 0.26
N CYS A 139 -15.43 4.11 1.29
CA CYS A 139 -16.63 4.72 1.87
C CYS A 139 -16.23 5.99 2.61
N SER A 140 -16.37 7.14 1.96
CA SER A 140 -16.08 8.45 2.53
C SER A 140 -17.38 9.17 2.88
N PRO A 141 -17.58 9.61 4.13
CA PRO A 141 -18.73 10.44 4.50
C PRO A 141 -18.55 11.91 4.06
N SER A 142 -17.43 12.23 3.40
CA SER A 142 -17.13 13.58 2.94
C SER A 142 -17.96 13.95 1.70
N LYS A 143 -18.54 15.16 1.70
CA LYS A 143 -19.32 15.69 0.57
C LYS A 143 -18.47 15.95 -0.68
N PHE A 144 -17.17 16.19 -0.53
CA PHE A 144 -16.31 16.64 -1.64
C PHE A 144 -16.02 15.55 -2.69
N PRO A 145 -15.66 14.30 -2.32
CA PRO A 145 -15.46 13.23 -3.32
C PRO A 145 -16.74 12.86 -4.07
N VAL A 146 -17.90 12.92 -3.40
CA VAL A 146 -19.22 12.66 -4.03
C VAL A 146 -19.52 13.68 -5.12
N GLU A 147 -19.34 14.97 -4.82
CA GLU A 147 -19.59 16.04 -5.79
C GLU A 147 -18.58 16.03 -6.95
N MET A 148 -17.34 15.64 -6.67
CA MET A 148 -16.32 15.46 -7.69
C MET A 148 -16.69 14.33 -8.67
N ARG A 149 -17.15 13.17 -8.18
CA ARG A 149 -17.59 12.06 -9.06
C ARG A 149 -18.82 12.42 -9.88
N ARG A 150 -19.79 13.15 -9.32
CA ARG A 150 -20.95 13.66 -10.09
C ARG A 150 -20.54 14.52 -11.29
N ARG A 151 -19.54 15.39 -11.11
CA ARG A 151 -19.02 16.24 -12.19
C ARG A 151 -18.28 15.44 -13.25
N GLN A 152 -17.49 14.44 -12.85
CA GLN A 152 -16.83 13.54 -13.78
C GLN A 152 -17.83 12.80 -14.68
N ILE A 153 -18.91 12.28 -14.09
CA ILE A 153 -20.01 11.63 -14.81
C ILE A 153 -20.68 12.61 -15.79
N ALA A 154 -21.07 13.80 -15.31
CA ALA A 154 -21.73 14.80 -16.16
C ALA A 154 -20.87 15.29 -17.33
N GLN A 155 -19.55 15.27 -17.17
CA GLN A 155 -18.59 15.71 -18.19
C GLN A 155 -18.01 14.56 -19.03
N GLY A 156 -18.32 13.30 -18.69
CA GLY A 156 -17.80 12.12 -19.38
C GLY A 156 -16.28 11.96 -19.29
N VAL A 157 -15.68 12.33 -18.14
CA VAL A 157 -14.23 12.30 -17.93
C VAL A 157 -13.83 11.26 -16.87
N GLY A 158 -12.77 10.50 -17.14
CA GLY A 158 -12.31 9.40 -16.28
C GLY A 158 -12.95 8.07 -16.65
N ASP A 159 -12.98 7.12 -15.72
CA ASP A 159 -13.55 5.80 -15.96
C ASP A 159 -15.06 5.87 -16.21
N PRO A 160 -15.58 5.07 -17.18
CA PRO A 160 -17.01 4.95 -17.44
C PRO A 160 -17.77 4.64 -16.15
N CYS A 161 -18.91 5.31 -15.97
CA CYS A 161 -19.70 5.11 -14.77
C CYS A 161 -20.52 3.82 -14.84
N ASP A 162 -20.72 3.22 -13.69
CA ASP A 162 -21.54 2.01 -13.57
C ASP A 162 -23.01 2.40 -13.36
N THR A 163 -23.88 2.00 -14.29
CA THR A 163 -25.30 2.36 -14.27
C THR A 163 -26.09 1.67 -13.15
N GLU A 164 -25.59 0.59 -12.56
CA GLU A 164 -26.22 -0.09 -11.43
C GLU A 164 -25.80 0.57 -10.10
N TYR A 165 -24.50 0.80 -9.92
CA TYR A 165 -23.95 1.29 -8.65
C TYR A 165 -23.87 2.82 -8.53
N GLU A 166 -23.73 3.54 -9.64
CA GLU A 166 -23.53 5.00 -9.68
C GLU A 166 -24.75 5.76 -10.25
N ALA A 167 -25.89 5.11 -10.44
CA ALA A 167 -27.14 5.77 -10.86
C ALA A 167 -27.51 6.95 -9.95
N TRP A 168 -27.33 6.81 -8.64
CA TRP A 168 -27.61 7.86 -7.65
C TRP A 168 -26.64 9.05 -7.72
N LEU A 169 -25.54 8.93 -8.48
CA LEU A 169 -24.62 9.99 -8.84
C LEU A 169 -24.95 10.65 -10.19
N GLY A 170 -26.00 10.20 -10.89
CA GLY A 170 -26.44 10.76 -12.17
C GLY A 170 -25.93 10.01 -13.41
N CYS A 171 -25.36 8.81 -13.23
CA CYS A 171 -25.05 7.92 -14.34
C CYS A 171 -26.34 7.44 -15.03
N LYS A 172 -26.35 7.36 -16.37
CA LYS A 172 -27.49 6.95 -17.19
C LYS A 172 -27.07 5.92 -18.21
#